data_AF-X1LE08-F1
#
_entry.id   AF-X1LE08-F1
#
_cell.length_a   1.000
_cell.length_b   1.000
_cell.length_c   1.000
_cell.angle_alpha   90.00
_cell.angle_beta   90.00
_cell.angle_gamma   90.00
#
_symmetry.space_group_name_H-M   'P 1'
#
loop_
_entity.id
_entity.type
_entity.pdbx_description
1 polymer ?
#
loop_
_entity_poly.entity_id
_entity_poly.type
_entity_poly.pdbx_seq_one_letter_code
_entity_poly.pdbx_strand_id
1 'polypeptide(L)'
;MSLESVYGLRAIRDVAREIIREKGFRPRRVRRGFRIPHAKYLFSFYNEEGGLIGVFYERDFDAILECGHVRTKHDSALQITQWSRDVLLSRLAADII
;
A
#
# COMPACT_ATOMS: atom_id res chain seq x y z
N MET A 1 1.00 -10.56 17.47
CA MET A 1 -0.36 -10.19 17.05
C MET A 1 -0.26 -9.29 15.83
N SER A 2 -0.93 -9.59 14.72
CA SER A 2 -0.77 -8.84 13.46
C SER A 2 -1.55 -7.52 13.48
N LEU A 3 -1.15 -6.54 12.67
CA LEU A 3 -1.88 -5.28 12.57
C LEU A 3 -3.33 -5.49 12.13
N GLU A 4 -3.55 -6.39 11.17
CA GLU A 4 -4.89 -6.75 10.70
C GLU A 4 -5.74 -7.36 11.83
N SER A 5 -5.14 -8.17 12.71
CA SER A 5 -5.87 -8.78 13.83
C SER A 5 -6.29 -7.78 14.92
N VAL A 6 -5.54 -6.69 15.10
CA VAL A 6 -5.81 -5.68 16.14
C VAL A 6 -6.72 -4.57 15.62
N TYR A 7 -6.40 -4.01 14.46
CA TYR A 7 -7.04 -2.79 13.93
C TYR A 7 -7.99 -3.08 12.76
N GLY A 8 -7.87 -4.26 12.15
CA GLY A 8 -8.61 -4.61 10.94
C GLY A 8 -8.04 -3.97 9.68
N LEU A 9 -8.29 -4.63 8.54
CA LEU A 9 -7.81 -4.18 7.22
C LEU A 9 -8.38 -2.80 6.81
N ARG A 10 -9.55 -2.43 7.35
CA ARG A 10 -10.16 -1.12 7.06
C ARG A 10 -9.33 0.03 7.62
N ALA A 11 -8.93 -0.04 8.90
CA ALA A 11 -8.12 0.98 9.53
C ALA A 11 -6.76 1.10 8.84
N ILE A 12 -6.10 -0.03 8.56
CA ILE A 12 -4.82 -0.07 7.81
C ILE A 12 -4.95 0.65 6.47
N ARG A 13 -6.03 0.38 5.73
CA ARG A 13 -6.30 1.03 4.45
C ARG A 13 -6.52 2.53 4.58
N ASP A 14 -7.20 2.99 5.63
CA ASP A 14 -7.52 4.40 5.81
C ASP A 14 -6.27 5.20 6.19
N VAL A 15 -5.43 4.69 7.11
CA VAL A 15 -4.08 5.22 7.39
C VAL A 15 -3.23 5.26 6.13
N ALA A 16 -3.22 4.18 5.36
CA ALA A 16 -2.44 4.13 4.13
C ALA A 16 -2.89 5.17 3.11
N ARG A 17 -4.20 5.44 3.02
CA ARG A 17 -4.73 6.50 2.15
C ARG A 17 -4.32 7.88 2.62
N GLU A 18 -4.31 8.11 3.92
CA GLU A 18 -3.87 9.38 4.50
C GLU A 18 -2.41 9.65 4.15
N ILE A 19 -1.50 8.69 4.39
CA ILE A 19 -0.08 8.80 4.04
C ILE A 19 0.08 9.12 2.53
N ILE A 20 -0.66 8.44 1.65
CA ILE A 20 -0.61 8.72 0.20
C ILE A 20 -1.13 10.13 -0.14
N ARG A 21 -2.15 10.62 0.57
CA ARG A 21 -2.67 11.99 0.37
C ARG A 21 -1.68 13.04 0.85
N GLU A 22 -0.98 12.81 1.95
CA GLU A 22 0.09 13.69 2.45
C GLU A 22 1.24 13.80 1.45
N LYS A 23 1.54 12.73 0.73
CA LYS A 23 2.49 12.73 -0.40
C LYS A 23 1.95 13.46 -1.66
N GLY A 24 0.74 14.03 -1.61
CA GLY A 24 0.12 14.75 -2.74
C GLY A 24 -0.60 13.86 -3.76
N PHE A 25 -0.67 12.55 -3.53
CA PHE A 25 -1.32 11.61 -4.46
C PHE A 25 -2.78 11.38 -4.12
N ARG A 26 -3.57 11.00 -5.13
CA ARG A 26 -5.00 10.70 -4.96
C ARG A 26 -5.26 9.20 -4.98
N PRO A 27 -5.62 8.57 -3.83
CA PRO A 27 -6.04 7.18 -3.79
C PRO A 27 -7.28 6.94 -4.66
N ARG A 28 -7.26 5.85 -5.42
CA ARG A 28 -8.33 5.40 -6.31
C ARG A 28 -8.46 3.88 -6.25
N ARG A 29 -9.63 3.36 -6.64
CA ARG A 29 -9.82 1.92 -6.76
C ARG A 29 -9.71 1.50 -8.21
N VAL A 30 -8.47 1.43 -8.70
CA VAL A 30 -8.18 0.92 -10.03
C VAL A 30 -7.80 -0.56 -9.89
N ARG A 31 -8.68 -1.43 -10.35
CA ARG A 31 -8.51 -2.88 -10.21
C ARG A 31 -7.32 -3.32 -11.07
N ARG A 32 -6.26 -3.81 -10.44
CA ARG A 32 -5.14 -4.45 -11.14
C ARG A 32 -5.53 -5.85 -11.60
N GLY A 33 -4.95 -6.28 -12.72
CA GLY A 33 -5.12 -7.63 -13.27
C GLY A 33 -4.24 -8.70 -12.61
N PHE A 34 -3.39 -8.34 -11.64
CA PHE A 34 -2.48 -9.29 -10.98
C PHE A 34 -2.68 -9.34 -9.47
N ARG A 35 -2.43 -10.53 -8.91
CA ARG A 35 -2.57 -10.87 -7.49
C ARG A 35 -1.19 -11.15 -6.92
N ILE A 36 -0.88 -10.54 -5.77
CA ILE A 36 0.32 -10.85 -5.02
C ILE A 36 -0.04 -11.92 -3.98
N PRO A 37 0.66 -13.06 -3.92
CA PRO A 37 0.47 -14.05 -2.86
C PRO A 37 0.62 -13.42 -1.48
N HIS A 38 -0.15 -13.87 -0.50
CA HIS A 38 -0.10 -13.41 0.91
C HIS A 38 -0.43 -11.91 1.16
N ALA A 39 -0.54 -11.10 0.10
CA ALA A 39 -0.91 -9.70 0.20
C ALA A 39 -2.39 -9.42 -0.14
N LYS A 40 -3.00 -8.49 0.60
CA LYS A 40 -4.36 -7.99 0.41
C LYS A 40 -4.32 -6.64 -0.28
N TYR A 41 -4.99 -6.54 -1.42
CA TYR A 41 -5.13 -5.26 -2.12
C TYR A 41 -5.91 -4.24 -1.28
N LEU A 42 -5.35 -3.04 -1.12
CA LEU A 42 -5.99 -1.94 -0.41
C LEU A 42 -6.61 -0.93 -1.39
N PHE A 43 -5.80 -0.35 -2.26
CA PHE A 43 -6.18 0.64 -3.29
C PHE A 43 -5.02 0.83 -4.29
N SER A 44 -5.18 1.75 -5.25
CA SER A 44 -4.14 2.15 -6.20
C SER A 44 -4.07 3.67 -6.30
N PHE A 45 -3.00 4.23 -6.86
CA PHE A 45 -2.91 5.65 -7.24
C PHE A 45 -1.98 5.80 -8.44
N TYR A 46 -1.95 6.99 -9.04
CA TYR A 46 -0.98 7.31 -10.09
C TYR A 46 0.16 8.12 -9.47
N ASN A 47 1.40 7.71 -9.72
CA ASN A 47 2.57 8.49 -9.33
C ASN A 47 2.75 9.71 -10.25
N GLU A 48 3.80 10.49 -10.03
CA GLU A 48 4.11 11.70 -10.81
C GLU A 48 4.36 11.41 -12.29
N GLU A 49 4.88 10.23 -12.60
CA GLU A 49 5.15 9.77 -13.97
C GLU A 49 3.90 9.22 -14.68
N GLY A 50 2.73 9.24 -14.03
CA GLY A 50 1.49 8.66 -14.56
C GLY A 50 1.45 7.12 -14.51
N GLY A 51 2.40 6.49 -13.82
CA GLY A 51 2.45 5.06 -13.54
C GLY A 51 1.42 4.66 -12.49
N LEU A 52 0.65 3.61 -12.77
CA LEU A 52 -0.31 3.06 -11.81
C LEU A 52 0.43 2.26 -10.73
N ILE A 53 0.36 2.72 -9.48
CA ILE A 53 0.89 2.05 -8.30
C ILE A 53 -0.24 1.35 -7.57
N GLY A 54 -0.08 0.06 -7.27
CA GLY A 54 -1.02 -0.71 -6.46
C GLY A 54 -0.49 -0.83 -5.04
N VAL A 55 -1.33 -0.57 -4.04
CA VAL A 55 -1.00 -0.63 -2.62
C VAL A 55 -1.62 -1.87 -2.01
N PHE A 56 -0.80 -2.69 -1.36
CA PHE A 56 -1.19 -3.95 -0.75
C PHE A 56 -0.74 -4.01 0.70
N TYR A 57 -1.46 -4.74 1.54
CA TYR A 57 -1.02 -5.12 2.88
C TYR A 57 -0.54 -6.57 2.85
N GLU A 58 0.73 -6.79 3.15
CA GLU A 58 1.35 -8.10 3.26
C GLU A 58 1.26 -8.58 4.71
N ARG A 59 0.72 -9.78 4.90
CA ARG A 59 0.32 -10.30 6.22
C ARG A 59 1.48 -10.91 6.99
N ASP A 60 2.43 -11.51 6.30
CA ASP A 60 3.53 -12.24 6.93
C ASP A 60 4.56 -11.27 7.53
N PHE A 61 4.75 -10.11 6.90
CA PHE A 61 5.66 -9.03 7.32
C PHE A 61 4.95 -7.86 8.01
N ASP A 62 3.63 -7.89 8.14
CA ASP A 62 2.83 -6.81 8.71
C ASP A 62 3.16 -5.44 8.07
N ALA A 63 3.24 -5.42 6.74
CA ALA A 63 3.79 -4.29 5.99
C ALA A 63 2.87 -3.85 4.85
N ILE A 64 3.04 -2.60 4.40
CA ILE A 64 2.41 -2.12 3.17
C ILE A 64 3.42 -2.18 2.03
N LEU A 65 2.97 -2.70 0.89
CA LEU A 65 3.71 -2.76 -0.37
C LEU A 65 3.09 -1.80 -1.37
N GLU A 66 3.85 -0.82 -1.82
CA GLU A 66 3.59 -0.07 -3.04
C GLU A 66 4.23 -0.80 -4.21
N CYS A 67 3.44 -1.33 -5.12
CA CYS A 67 3.93 -2.06 -6.29
C CYS A 67 3.69 -1.23 -7.54
N GLY A 68 4.71 -0.90 -8.33
CA GLY A 68 4.61 -0.24 -9.64
C GLY A 68 5.06 -1.18 -10.76
N HIS A 69 4.40 -1.14 -11.93
CA HIS A 69 5.01 -1.71 -13.14
C HIS A 69 5.90 -0.63 -13.75
N VAL A 70 7.21 -0.86 -13.80
CA VAL A 70 8.13 -0.02 -14.54
C VAL A 70 8.38 -0.70 -15.87
N ARG A 71 7.90 -0.09 -16.96
CA ARG A 71 8.27 -0.48 -18.32
C ARG A 71 9.62 0.13 -18.63
N THR A 72 10.69 -0.67 -18.55
CA THR A 72 11.97 -0.26 -19.13
C THR A 72 12.03 -0.69 -20.59
N LYS A 73 12.90 -0.07 -21.41
CA LYS A 73 13.03 -0.35 -22.85
C LYS A 73 13.27 -1.83 -23.18
N HIS A 74 13.78 -2.63 -22.24
CA HIS A 74 14.18 -4.01 -22.46
C HIS A 74 13.58 -5.02 -21.48
N ASP A 75 12.89 -4.57 -20.41
CA ASP A 75 12.27 -5.49 -19.46
C ASP A 75 11.15 -4.85 -18.62
N SER A 76 10.21 -5.66 -18.15
CA SER A 76 9.19 -5.23 -17.19
C SER A 76 9.63 -5.58 -15.77
N ALA A 77 9.97 -4.58 -14.96
CA ALA A 77 10.32 -4.78 -13.56
C ALA A 77 9.19 -4.31 -12.65
N LEU A 78 8.96 -5.05 -11.56
CA LEU A 78 8.01 -4.67 -10.52
C LEU A 78 8.78 -3.90 -9.43
N GLN A 79 8.58 -2.59 -9.36
CA GLN A 79 9.16 -1.77 -8.30
C GLN A 79 8.32 -1.97 -7.03
N ILE A 80 8.96 -2.35 -5.93
CA ILE A 80 8.31 -2.52 -4.62
C ILE A 80 8.91 -1.52 -3.64
N THR A 81 8.07 -0.65 -3.09
CA THR A 81 8.43 0.12 -1.90
C THR A 81 7.66 -0.45 -0.71
N GLN A 82 8.36 -0.73 0.38
CA GLN A 82 7.77 -1.32 1.59
C GLN A 82 7.70 -0.27 2.70
N TRP A 83 6.56 -0.20 3.39
CA TRP A 83 6.41 0.53 4.64
C TRP A 83 6.38 -0.47 5.79
N SER A 84 7.29 -0.30 6.75
CA SER A 84 7.40 -1.18 7.89
C SER A 84 6.19 -1.07 8.83
N ARG A 85 6.03 -2.10 9.66
CA ARG A 85 5.03 -2.18 10.72
C ARG A 85 5.03 -0.93 11.61
N ASP A 86 6.20 -0.40 11.96
CA ASP A 86 6.33 0.71 12.92
C ASP A 86 5.72 2.02 12.38
N VAL A 87 5.89 2.28 11.07
CA VAL A 87 5.27 3.42 10.39
C VAL A 87 3.75 3.32 10.50
N LEU A 88 3.19 2.13 10.25
CA LEU A 88 1.74 1.90 10.33
C LEU A 88 1.24 2.01 11.78
N LEU A 89 1.97 1.44 12.74
CA LEU A 89 1.62 1.49 14.16
C LEU A 89 1.55 2.93 14.68
N SER A 90 2.53 3.77 14.33
CA SER A 90 2.58 5.16 14.81
C SER A 90 1.34 5.97 14.44
N ARG A 91 0.72 5.66 13.28
CA ARG A 91 -0.51 6.30 12.81
C ARG A 91 -1.76 5.64 13.36
N LEU A 92 -1.82 4.31 13.34
CA LEU A 92 -2.97 3.55 13.84
C LEU A 92 -3.21 3.74 15.34
N ALA A 93 -2.15 3.94 16.12
CA ALA A 93 -2.26 4.21 17.55
C ALA A 93 -2.77 5.63 17.85
N ALA A 94 -2.54 6.60 16.93
CA ALA A 94 -2.98 7.98 17.10
C ALA A 94 -4.51 8.12 16.95
N ASP A 95 -5.16 7.26 16.16
CA ASP A 95 -6.61 7.26 15.92
C ASP A 95 -7.44 6.61 17.06
N ILE A 96 -6.80 6.07 18.11
CA ILE A 96 -7.47 5.37 19.23
C ILE A 96 -7.66 6.26 20.47
N ILE A 97 -7.22 7.52 20.46
CA ILE A 97 -7.32 8.44 21.61
C ILE A 97 -8.42 9.47 21.42
#